data_AF-A0A5Q0Q469-F1
#
_entry.id   AF-A0A5Q0Q469-F1
#
_cell.length_a   1.000
_cell.length_b   1.000
_cell.length_c   1.000
_cell.angle_alpha   90.00
_cell.angle_beta   90.00
_cell.angle_gamma   90.00
#
_symmetry.space_group_name_H-M   'P 1'
#
loop_
_entity.id
_entity.type
_entity.pdbx_description
1 polymer ?
#
loop_
_entity_poly.entity_id
_entity_poly.type
_entity_poly.pdbx_seq_one_letter_code
_entity_poly.pdbx_strand_id
1 'polypeptide(L)'
;MENKYSANIERINKDFLWVERLSVLMDSRFRIGNFRFGLDPILNFIPFAGQIATFIVSLVLVTVMYRNGASGKLAIKMLLNVTWDALLGAIPFLGNIFDFFNKANDKNIKLLREHYYENKHTGSGKNIIFLIVSILAIVITLLLYGMYALSIWLYHFIF
;
A
#
# COMPACT_ATOMS: atom_id res chain seq x y z
N MET A 1 -19.65 -13.09 29.81
CA MET A 1 -18.68 -12.18 29.16
C MET A 1 -17.69 -12.94 28.27
N GLU A 2 -17.31 -14.17 28.64
CA GLU A 2 -16.46 -15.10 27.87
C GLU A 2 -16.95 -15.39 26.44
N ASN A 3 -18.26 -15.65 26.24
CA ASN A 3 -18.86 -15.94 24.93
C ASN A 3 -18.65 -14.82 23.89
N LYS A 4 -18.78 -13.55 24.29
CA LYS A 4 -18.61 -12.40 23.37
C LYS A 4 -17.14 -12.20 22.99
N TYR A 5 -16.22 -12.54 23.89
CA TYR A 5 -14.78 -12.45 23.65
C TYR A 5 -14.33 -13.55 22.69
N SER A 6 -14.76 -14.80 22.92
CA SER A 6 -14.48 -15.95 22.06
C SER A 6 -15.05 -15.77 20.64
N ALA A 7 -16.28 -15.26 20.52
CA ALA A 7 -16.89 -14.96 19.22
C ALA A 7 -16.17 -13.85 18.43
N ASN A 8 -15.56 -12.88 19.14
CA ASN A 8 -14.77 -11.82 18.51
C ASN A 8 -13.43 -12.34 18.01
N ILE A 9 -12.74 -13.15 18.83
CA ILE A 9 -11.49 -13.81 18.45
C ILE A 9 -11.71 -14.75 17.25
N GLU A 10 -12.83 -15.47 17.23
CA GLU A 10 -13.18 -16.36 16.13
C GLU A 10 -13.47 -15.59 14.83
N ARG A 11 -14.16 -14.44 14.89
CA ARG A 11 -14.32 -13.54 13.73
C ARG A 11 -12.99 -12.99 13.24
N ILE A 12 -12.16 -12.50 14.15
CA ILE A 12 -10.82 -11.97 13.84
C ILE A 12 -9.98 -13.02 13.13
N ASN A 13 -9.96 -14.25 13.64
CA ASN A 13 -9.24 -15.36 13.02
C ASN A 13 -9.80 -15.70 11.63
N LYS A 14 -11.13 -15.67 11.45
CA LYS A 14 -11.75 -15.96 10.15
C LYS A 14 -11.43 -14.92 9.09
N ASP A 15 -11.46 -13.64 9.47
CA ASP A 15 -11.11 -12.51 8.59
C ASP A 15 -9.62 -12.54 8.25
N PHE A 16 -8.76 -12.85 9.24
CA PHE A 16 -7.33 -13.01 9.04
C PHE A 16 -6.98 -14.18 8.10
N LEU A 17 -7.64 -15.33 8.24
CA LEU A 17 -7.43 -16.50 7.39
C LEU A 17 -7.81 -16.25 5.92
N TRP A 18 -8.86 -15.47 5.67
CA TRP A 18 -9.24 -15.10 4.30
C TRP A 18 -8.22 -14.15 3.68
N VAL A 19 -7.75 -13.16 4.45
CA VAL A 19 -6.68 -12.25 4.03
C VAL A 19 -5.38 -12.99 3.73
N GLU A 20 -4.99 -13.92 4.60
CA GLU A 20 -3.80 -14.75 4.41
C GLU A 20 -3.93 -15.61 3.15
N ARG A 21 -5.08 -16.26 2.93
CA ARG A 21 -5.34 -17.02 1.70
C ARG A 21 -5.34 -16.16 0.43
N LEU A 22 -5.92 -14.97 0.49
CA LEU A 22 -5.90 -14.03 -0.64
C LEU A 22 -4.49 -13.57 -0.96
N SER A 23 -3.71 -13.25 0.06
CA SER A 23 -2.31 -12.88 -0.14
C SER A 23 -1.49 -14.04 -0.70
N VAL A 24 -1.70 -15.27 -0.21
CA VAL A 24 -1.05 -16.48 -0.74
C VAL A 24 -1.52 -16.79 -2.17
N LEU A 25 -2.79 -16.55 -2.51
CA LEU A 25 -3.29 -16.66 -3.88
C LEU A 25 -2.65 -15.62 -4.81
N MET A 26 -2.40 -14.41 -4.31
CA MET A 26 -1.64 -13.41 -5.07
C MET A 26 -0.16 -13.79 -5.20
N ASP A 27 0.43 -14.37 -4.16
CA ASP A 27 1.84 -14.79 -4.14
C ASP A 27 2.11 -16.00 -5.05
N SER A 28 1.16 -16.94 -5.13
CA SER A 28 1.22 -18.14 -5.98
C SER A 28 0.90 -17.90 -7.46
N ARG A 29 0.41 -16.72 -7.83
CA ARG A 29 0.02 -16.39 -9.23
C ARG A 29 1.18 -15.92 -10.11
N PHE A 30 2.42 -15.93 -9.63
CA PHE A 30 3.52 -15.25 -10.33
C PHE A 30 4.91 -15.86 -10.18
N ARG A 31 5.02 -17.18 -10.06
CA ARG A 31 6.34 -17.82 -10.24
C ARG A 31 6.24 -19.16 -10.95
N ILE A 32 6.62 -19.17 -12.23
CA ILE A 32 7.20 -20.32 -12.92
C ILE A 32 8.18 -19.79 -13.97
N GLY A 33 9.48 -19.80 -13.67
CA GLY A 33 10.54 -19.36 -14.59
C GLY A 33 10.31 -17.98 -15.22
N ASN A 34 10.73 -17.82 -16.48
CA ASN A 34 10.76 -16.54 -17.21
C ASN A 34 9.41 -16.11 -17.86
N PHE A 35 8.28 -16.76 -17.56
CA PHE A 35 6.97 -16.39 -18.13
C PHE A 35 5.83 -16.50 -17.11
N ARG A 36 4.91 -15.51 -17.12
CA ARG A 36 3.72 -15.44 -16.25
C ARG A 36 2.46 -15.76 -17.05
N PHE A 37 1.62 -16.64 -16.53
CA PHE A 37 0.28 -16.91 -17.08
C PHE A 37 -0.80 -16.88 -15.99
N GLY A 38 -1.84 -16.08 -16.23
CA GLY A 38 -3.11 -15.94 -15.48
C GLY A 38 -3.45 -14.45 -15.24
N LEU A 39 -4.56 -13.86 -15.69
CA LEU A 39 -5.87 -14.35 -16.14
C LEU A 39 -6.28 -13.83 -17.53
N ASP A 40 -5.33 -13.45 -18.39
CA ASP A 40 -5.57 -13.37 -19.83
C ASP A 40 -4.26 -13.13 -20.59
N PRO A 41 -4.05 -13.73 -21.77
CA PRO A 41 -3.04 -13.29 -22.73
C PRO A 41 -3.11 -11.78 -23.04
N ILE A 42 -4.26 -11.13 -22.78
CA ILE A 42 -4.52 -9.69 -22.91
C ILE A 42 -3.72 -8.85 -21.89
N LEU A 43 -3.48 -9.37 -20.67
CA LEU A 43 -2.72 -8.67 -19.63
C LEU A 43 -1.24 -8.52 -19.96
N ASN A 44 -0.68 -9.39 -20.79
CA ASN A 44 0.70 -9.26 -21.30
C ASN A 44 0.82 -8.21 -22.42
N PHE A 45 -0.29 -7.75 -22.98
CA PHE A 45 -0.32 -6.69 -24.00
C PHE A 45 -0.38 -5.28 -23.38
N ILE A 46 -0.80 -5.18 -22.11
CA ILE A 46 -0.99 -3.91 -21.42
C ILE A 46 0.09 -3.75 -20.36
N PRO A 47 1.11 -2.91 -20.59
CA PRO A 47 2.08 -2.59 -19.54
C PRO A 47 1.33 -2.05 -18.32
N PHE A 48 1.84 -2.33 -17.12
CA PHE A 48 1.26 -1.90 -15.83
C PHE A 48 -0.04 -2.59 -15.36
N ALA A 49 -0.69 -3.44 -16.16
CA ALA A 49 -1.97 -4.03 -15.78
C ALA A 49 -1.88 -4.97 -14.54
N GLY A 50 -0.74 -5.67 -14.37
CA GLY A 50 -0.45 -6.41 -13.13
C GLY A 50 -0.30 -5.50 -11.89
N GLN A 51 0.18 -4.27 -12.06
CA GLN A 51 0.29 -3.28 -10.97
C GLN A 51 -1.09 -2.79 -10.54
N ILE A 52 -1.95 -2.47 -11.52
CA ILE A 52 -3.32 -1.99 -11.28
C ILE A 52 -4.13 -3.07 -10.55
N ALA A 53 -4.08 -4.32 -11.03
CA ALA A 53 -4.79 -5.43 -10.39
C ALA A 53 -4.33 -5.65 -8.94
N THR A 54 -3.01 -5.62 -8.70
CA THR A 54 -2.43 -5.80 -7.36
C THR A 54 -2.83 -4.67 -6.43
N PHE A 55 -2.75 -3.41 -6.90
CA PHE A 55 -3.15 -2.22 -6.15
C PHE A 55 -4.64 -2.27 -5.76
N ILE A 56 -5.52 -2.65 -6.68
CA ILE A 56 -6.96 -2.81 -6.42
C ILE A 56 -7.21 -3.85 -5.33
N VAL A 57 -6.55 -5.01 -5.39
CA VAL A 57 -6.74 -6.06 -4.38
C VAL A 57 -6.25 -5.60 -3.01
N SER A 58 -5.08 -4.96 -2.93
CA SER A 58 -4.58 -4.40 -1.66
C SER A 58 -5.52 -3.33 -1.10
N LEU A 59 -6.14 -2.51 -1.96
CA LEU A 59 -7.15 -1.50 -1.55
C LEU A 59 -8.43 -2.14 -1.01
N VAL A 60 -8.94 -3.17 -1.70
CA VAL A 60 -10.09 -3.96 -1.24
C VAL A 60 -9.80 -4.57 0.12
N LEU A 61 -8.59 -5.13 0.31
CA LEU A 61 -8.18 -5.74 1.56
C LEU A 61 -8.14 -4.73 2.71
N VAL A 62 -7.52 -3.56 2.50
CA VAL A 62 -7.53 -2.47 3.49
C VAL A 62 -8.96 -2.03 3.83
N THR A 63 -9.83 -1.91 2.83
CA THR A 63 -11.22 -1.46 3.00
C THR A 63 -12.05 -2.48 3.80
N VAL A 64 -11.93 -3.77 3.47
CA VAL A 64 -12.63 -4.85 4.18
C VAL A 64 -12.18 -4.89 5.64
N MET A 65 -10.87 -4.83 5.88
CA MET A 65 -10.33 -4.88 7.24
C MET A 65 -10.74 -3.67 8.08
N TYR A 66 -10.74 -2.48 7.49
CA TYR A 66 -11.23 -1.28 8.18
C TYR A 66 -12.70 -1.40 8.58
N ARG A 67 -13.55 -1.95 7.69
CA ARG A 67 -14.97 -2.21 7.99
C ARG A 67 -15.17 -3.29 9.07
N ASN A 68 -14.24 -4.24 9.16
CA ASN A 68 -14.27 -5.32 10.15
C ASN A 68 -13.56 -4.97 11.48
N GLY A 69 -13.29 -3.68 11.72
CA GLY A 69 -12.82 -3.21 13.02
C GLY A 69 -11.32 -3.10 13.18
N ALA A 70 -10.53 -3.24 12.10
CA ALA A 70 -9.13 -2.83 12.13
C ALA A 70 -9.03 -1.32 12.43
N SER A 71 -8.02 -0.93 13.20
CA SER A 71 -7.85 0.48 13.55
C SER A 71 -7.58 1.36 12.32
N GLY A 72 -8.05 2.62 12.36
CA GLY A 72 -7.74 3.58 11.30
C GLY A 72 -6.24 3.83 11.15
N LYS A 73 -5.47 3.76 12.23
CA LYS A 73 -4.01 3.87 12.18
C LYS A 73 -3.36 2.71 11.41
N LEU A 74 -3.85 1.48 11.57
CA LEU A 74 -3.39 0.31 10.81
C LEU A 74 -3.72 0.48 9.33
N ALA A 75 -4.98 0.82 9.01
CA ALA A 75 -5.43 0.99 7.63
C ALA A 75 -4.57 2.02 6.86
N ILE A 76 -4.25 3.15 7.49
CA ILE A 76 -3.39 4.17 6.89
C ILE A 76 -1.97 3.66 6.65
N LYS A 77 -1.38 2.94 7.61
CA LYS A 77 -0.05 2.34 7.42
C LYS A 77 -0.03 1.34 6.26
N MET A 78 -1.06 0.51 6.16
CA MET A 78 -1.16 -0.45 5.06
C MET A 78 -1.32 0.25 3.70
N LEU A 79 -2.11 1.32 3.66
CA LEU A 79 -2.28 2.13 2.46
C LEU A 79 -0.97 2.82 2.05
N LEU A 80 -0.19 3.33 3.01
CA LEU A 80 1.11 3.95 2.74
C LEU A 80 2.10 2.99 2.11
N ASN A 81 2.17 1.74 2.60
CA ASN A 81 3.04 0.72 2.01
C ASN A 81 2.67 0.47 0.55
N VAL A 82 1.38 0.32 0.26
CA VAL A 82 0.88 0.07 -1.10
C VAL A 82 1.16 1.26 -2.02
N THR A 83 0.89 2.48 -1.56
CA THR A 83 1.17 3.70 -2.32
C THR A 83 2.67 3.86 -2.59
N TRP A 84 3.53 3.62 -1.60
CA TRP A 84 4.97 3.74 -1.75
C TRP A 84 5.52 2.72 -2.75
N ASP A 85 5.10 1.47 -2.63
CA ASP A 85 5.56 0.40 -3.52
C ASP A 85 5.00 0.62 -4.96
N ALA A 86 3.79 1.19 -5.11
CA ALA A 86 3.26 1.60 -6.41
C ALA A 86 4.03 2.78 -7.03
N LEU A 87 4.43 3.79 -6.24
CA LEU A 87 5.26 4.90 -6.70
C LEU A 87 6.65 4.42 -7.16
N LEU A 88 7.27 3.51 -6.42
CA LEU A 88 8.54 2.90 -6.80
C LEU A 88 8.40 2.02 -8.04
N GLY A 89 7.32 1.24 -8.15
CA GLY A 89 7.02 0.40 -9.31
C GLY A 89 6.65 1.17 -10.58
N ALA A 90 6.32 2.46 -10.47
CA ALA A 90 6.06 3.34 -11.59
C ALA A 90 7.34 3.92 -12.22
N ILE A 91 8.50 3.80 -11.56
CA ILE A 91 9.79 4.26 -12.08
C ILE A 91 10.28 3.25 -13.14
N PRO A 92 10.30 3.61 -14.44
CA PRO A 92 10.95 2.77 -15.44
C PRO A 92 12.43 2.64 -15.06
N PHE A 93 13.06 1.48 -15.33
CA PHE A 93 14.45 1.11 -14.96
C PHE A 93 14.66 0.42 -13.59
N LEU A 94 13.68 0.40 -12.66
CA LEU A 94 13.74 -0.50 -11.49
C LEU A 94 13.15 -1.87 -11.85
N GLY A 95 14.03 -2.76 -12.35
CA GLY A 95 13.69 -3.91 -13.20
C GLY A 95 12.68 -4.96 -12.72
N ASN A 96 12.29 -5.02 -11.46
CA ASN A 96 11.38 -6.07 -10.96
C ASN A 96 10.15 -5.47 -10.27
N ILE A 97 9.33 -4.78 -11.04
CA ILE A 97 8.01 -4.26 -10.63
C ILE A 97 7.29 -5.24 -9.69
N PHE A 98 7.25 -6.53 -10.05
CA PHE A 98 6.57 -7.53 -9.24
C PHE A 98 7.23 -7.85 -7.88
N ASP A 99 8.57 -7.94 -7.80
CA ASP A 99 9.24 -8.22 -6.51
C ASP A 99 8.96 -7.09 -5.49
N PHE A 100 8.77 -5.86 -5.98
CA PHE A 100 8.42 -4.73 -5.12
C PHE A 100 7.00 -4.85 -4.55
N PHE A 101 6.04 -5.38 -5.31
CA PHE A 101 4.66 -5.57 -4.82
C PHE A 101 4.53 -6.71 -3.81
N ASN A 102 5.26 -7.82 -4.00
CA ASN A 102 5.28 -8.89 -2.99
C ASN A 102 5.75 -8.36 -1.64
N LYS A 103 6.78 -7.50 -1.63
CA LYS A 103 7.22 -6.81 -0.40
C LYS A 103 6.15 -5.93 0.24
N ALA A 104 5.26 -5.31 -0.54
CA ALA A 104 4.18 -4.47 -0.01
C ALA A 104 3.14 -5.29 0.78
N ASN A 105 2.71 -6.39 0.18
CA ASN A 105 1.72 -7.29 0.77
C ASN A 105 2.28 -7.97 2.03
N ASP A 106 3.53 -8.42 2.02
CA ASP A 106 4.19 -9.00 3.20
C ASP A 106 4.26 -8.04 4.38
N LYS A 107 4.63 -6.77 4.13
CA LYS A 107 4.62 -5.72 5.17
C LYS A 107 3.21 -5.52 5.74
N ASN A 108 2.18 -5.57 4.89
CA ASN A 108 0.80 -5.38 5.30
C ASN A 108 0.26 -6.56 6.14
N ILE A 109 0.59 -7.80 5.76
CA ILE A 109 0.30 -8.98 6.59
C ILE A 109 0.99 -8.89 7.94
N LYS A 110 2.25 -8.46 7.97
CA LYS A 110 2.99 -8.25 9.21
C LYS A 110 2.30 -7.22 10.11
N LEU A 111 1.88 -6.08 9.55
CA LEU A 111 1.15 -5.04 10.29
C LEU A 111 -0.17 -5.57 10.86
N LEU A 112 -0.89 -6.39 10.09
CA LEU A 112 -2.13 -7.04 10.53
C LEU A 112 -1.86 -8.01 11.69
N ARG A 113 -0.82 -8.84 11.57
CA ARG A 113 -0.41 -9.76 12.64
C ARG A 113 -0.06 -8.99 13.92
N GLU A 114 0.75 -7.94 13.80
CA GLU A 114 1.09 -7.06 14.93
C GLU A 114 -0.15 -6.39 15.54
N HIS A 115 -1.15 -6.05 14.72
CA HIS A 115 -2.38 -5.45 15.20
C HIS A 115 -3.23 -6.44 16.02
N TYR A 116 -3.46 -7.64 15.50
CA TYR A 116 -4.35 -8.62 16.13
C TYR A 116 -3.71 -9.39 17.27
N TYR A 117 -2.43 -9.76 17.16
CA TYR A 117 -1.76 -10.59 18.16
C TYR A 117 -0.99 -9.77 19.20
N GLU A 118 -0.48 -8.61 18.82
CA GLU A 118 0.37 -7.79 19.70
C GLU A 118 -0.32 -6.49 20.17
N ASN A 119 -1.59 -6.29 19.79
CA ASN A 119 -2.36 -5.06 20.07
C ASN A 119 -1.65 -3.78 19.62
N LYS A 120 -0.77 -3.88 18.62
CA LYS A 120 -0.04 -2.73 18.06
C LYS A 120 -0.88 -1.98 17.05
N HIS A 121 -0.45 -0.76 16.71
CA HIS A 121 -1.10 0.10 15.71
C HIS A 121 -2.57 0.41 16.00
N THR A 122 -3.05 0.24 17.23
CA THR A 122 -4.41 0.61 17.65
C THR A 122 -4.61 2.13 17.66
N GLY A 123 -5.86 2.58 17.58
CA GLY A 123 -6.24 3.99 17.67
C GLY A 123 -6.38 4.76 16.35
N SER A 124 -6.49 6.08 16.48
CA SER A 124 -6.76 6.99 15.37
C SER A 124 -5.50 7.30 14.56
N GLY A 125 -5.61 7.25 13.24
CA GLY A 125 -4.53 7.55 12.31
C GLY A 125 -4.28 9.05 12.07
N LYS A 126 -5.00 9.94 12.75
CA LYS A 126 -4.94 11.40 12.53
C LYS A 126 -3.53 11.98 12.59
N ASN A 127 -2.67 11.52 13.52
CA ASN A 127 -1.30 12.01 13.61
C ASN A 127 -0.46 11.64 12.37
N ILE A 128 -0.71 10.47 11.78
CA ILE A 128 -0.05 10.05 10.55
C ILE A 128 -0.52 10.91 9.37
N ILE A 129 -1.84 11.14 9.27
CA ILE A 129 -2.41 12.03 8.24
C ILE A 129 -1.81 13.43 8.35
N PHE A 130 -1.82 14.00 9.56
CA PHE A 130 -1.27 15.34 9.80
C PHE A 130 0.19 15.42 9.38
N LEU A 131 1.01 14.44 9.77
CA LEU A 131 2.42 14.36 9.38
C LEU A 131 2.61 14.29 7.86
N ILE A 132 1.81 13.48 7.15
CA ILE A 132 1.86 13.40 5.68
C ILE A 132 1.50 14.74 5.06
N VAL A 133 0.43 15.37 5.52
CA VAL A 133 -0.04 16.67 5.00
C VAL A 133 1.02 17.75 5.25
N SER A 134 1.64 17.77 6.43
CA SER A 134 2.73 18.70 6.74
C SER A 134 3.92 18.50 5.81
N ILE A 135 4.35 17.26 5.58
CA ILE A 135 5.45 16.96 4.65
C ILE A 135 5.10 17.41 3.23
N LEU A 136 3.90 17.09 2.74
CA LEU A 136 3.45 17.50 1.42
C LEU A 136 3.42 19.03 1.27
N ALA A 137 2.92 19.75 2.28
CA ALA A 137 2.89 21.21 2.28
C ALA A 137 4.31 21.81 2.21
N ILE A 138 5.27 21.25 2.96
CA ILE A 138 6.68 21.66 2.92
C ILE A 138 7.27 21.44 1.54
N VAL A 139 7.05 20.25 0.95
CA VAL A 139 7.55 19.92 -0.39
C VAL A 139 6.97 20.87 -1.44
N ILE A 140 5.66 21.12 -1.42
CA ILE A 140 5.00 22.07 -2.33
C ILE A 140 5.60 23.47 -2.18
N THR A 141 5.79 23.92 -0.94
CA THR A 141 6.37 25.25 -0.65
C THR A 141 7.79 25.36 -1.21
N LEU A 142 8.62 24.32 -1.03
CA LEU A 142 9.97 24.28 -1.58
C LEU A 142 9.98 24.29 -3.11
N LEU A 143 9.08 23.56 -3.75
CA LEU A 143 8.96 23.54 -5.21
C LEU A 143 8.56 24.92 -5.75
N LEU A 144 7.56 25.57 -5.14
CA LEU A 144 7.14 26.92 -5.53
C LEU A 144 8.26 27.94 -5.34
N TYR A 145 8.99 27.87 -4.21
CA TYR A 145 10.15 28.72 -3.97
C TYR A 145 11.24 28.48 -5.01
N GLY A 146 11.53 27.22 -5.34
CA GLY A 146 12.49 26.86 -6.39
C GLY A 146 12.09 27.42 -7.75
N MET A 147 10.81 27.31 -8.13
CA MET A 147 10.28 27.89 -9.37
C MET A 147 10.40 29.42 -9.39
N TYR A 148 10.09 30.08 -8.28
CA TYR A 148 10.23 31.53 -8.15
C TYR A 148 11.70 31.98 -8.27
N ALA A 149 12.60 31.32 -7.55
CA ALA A 149 14.03 31.61 -7.60
C ALA A 149 14.61 31.39 -8.99
N LEU A 150 14.22 30.30 -9.66
CA LEU A 150 14.60 30.01 -11.03
C LEU A 150 14.08 31.07 -12.01
N SER A 151 12.86 31.57 -11.81
CA SER A 151 12.28 32.63 -12.63
C SER A 151 13.07 33.94 -12.52
N ILE A 152 13.48 34.33 -11.31
CA ILE A 152 14.34 35.52 -11.08
C ILE A 152 15.71 35.31 -11.74
N TRP A 153 16.31 34.14 -11.54
CA TRP A 153 17.62 33.82 -12.09
C TRP A 153 17.62 33.90 -13.62
N LEU A 154 16.57 33.37 -14.27
CA LEU A 154 16.38 33.47 -15.71
C LEU A 154 16.17 34.92 -16.18
N TYR A 155 15.39 35.72 -15.44
CA TYR A 155 15.13 37.11 -15.79
C TYR A 155 16.43 37.92 -15.83
N HIS A 156 17.27 37.82 -14.78
CA HIS A 156 18.58 38.51 -14.74
C HIS A 156 19.60 37.97 -15.74
N PHE A 157 19.44 36.73 -16.20
CA PHE A 157 20.32 36.17 -17.22
C PHE A 157 19.98 36.69 -18.62
N ILE A 158 18.71 37.02 -18.87
CA ILE A 158 18.20 37.44 -20.20
C ILE A 158 18.21 38.97 -20.35
N PHE A 159 17.90 39.72 -19.30
CA PHE A 159 17.79 41.19 -19.30
C PHE A 159 18.78 41.82 -18.32
#